data_AF-A0AAE1GE90-F1
#
_entry.id   AF-A0AAE1GE90-F1
#
_cell.length_a   1.000
_cell.length_b   1.000
_cell.length_c   1.000
_cell.angle_alpha   90.00
_cell.angle_beta   90.00
_cell.angle_gamma   90.00
#
_symmetry.space_group_name_H-M   'P 1'
#
loop_
_entity.id
_entity.type
_entity.pdbx_description
1 polymer ?
#
loop_
_entity_poly.entity_id
_entity_poly.type
_entity_poly.pdbx_seq_one_letter_code
_entity_poly.pdbx_strand_id
1 'polypeptide(L)'
;MALQYHVQCTGKKKILHVEEKQQIPSAIIKEFALNQESELSLQYFDGGWDDWVDVDNLAHLPERAKLQATVAITLYNDVTMDNTASLSSSADQSSDPVSIESTPSSSTHSDQSGSRWPTPFPIKETMFRKFVWEKLTRKVPLNQVERGYVLDGLYEECVRYSMYLDTHKYNIVLTRLLETFPYLSRWSVF
;
A
#
# COMPACT_ATOMS: atom_id res chain seq x y z
N MET A 1 -31.13 10.92 22.48
CA MET A 1 -31.01 9.55 21.94
C MET A 1 -29.53 9.21 21.96
N ALA A 2 -29.11 8.04 22.45
CA ALA A 2 -27.69 7.71 22.52
C ALA A 2 -27.21 7.16 21.17
N LEU A 3 -26.22 7.82 20.55
CA LEU A 3 -25.62 7.37 19.31
C LEU A 3 -24.65 6.22 19.61
N GLN A 4 -24.65 5.18 18.79
CA GLN A 4 -23.87 3.96 19.05
C GLN A 4 -23.09 3.53 17.82
N TYR A 5 -21.76 3.45 17.97
CA TYR A 5 -20.86 3.14 16.86
C TYR A 5 -19.98 1.94 17.18
N HIS A 6 -19.94 0.96 16.27
CA HIS A 6 -18.97 -0.13 16.35
C HIS A 6 -17.70 0.31 15.63
N VAL A 7 -16.69 0.72 16.41
CA VAL A 7 -15.45 1.28 15.87
C VAL A 7 -14.35 0.23 15.85
N GLN A 8 -13.68 0.11 14.70
CA GLN A 8 -12.42 -0.60 14.56
C GLN A 8 -11.29 0.42 14.38
N CYS A 9 -10.28 0.34 15.25
CA CYS A 9 -9.10 1.19 15.19
C CYS A 9 -7.88 0.36 15.61
N THR A 10 -6.77 0.46 14.86
CA THR A 10 -5.50 -0.25 15.13
C THR A 10 -5.65 -1.76 15.41
N GLY A 11 -6.56 -2.43 14.69
CA GLY A 11 -6.85 -3.86 14.84
C GLY A 11 -7.68 -4.23 16.07
N LYS A 12 -8.06 -3.27 16.91
CA LYS A 12 -8.97 -3.44 18.04
C LYS A 12 -10.38 -2.98 17.67
N LYS A 13 -11.39 -3.60 18.29
CA LYS A 13 -12.80 -3.26 18.11
C LYS A 13 -13.42 -2.85 19.42
N LYS A 14 -14.18 -1.76 19.42
CA LYS A 14 -14.94 -1.26 20.57
C LYS A 14 -16.28 -0.71 20.13
N ILE A 15 -17.24 -0.68 21.06
CA ILE A 15 -18.52 0.01 20.86
C ILE A 15 -18.43 1.34 21.60
N LEU A 16 -18.60 2.44 20.88
CA LEU A 16 -18.66 3.79 21.43
C LEU A 16 -20.10 4.23 21.60
N HIS A 17 -20.36 4.88 22.72
CA HIS A 17 -21.60 5.59 22.99
C HIS A 17 -21.26 7.07 23.08
N VAL A 18 -21.88 7.88 22.23
CA VAL A 18 -21.67 9.33 22.20
C VAL A 18 -23.01 10.04 22.19
N GLU A 19 -23.04 11.24 22.74
CA GLU A 19 -24.26 12.06 22.76
C GLU A 19 -24.39 12.84 21.45
N GLU A 20 -23.24 13.28 20.90
CA GLU A 20 -23.18 14.07 19.69
C GLU A 20 -22.15 13.50 18.71
N LYS A 21 -22.43 13.59 17.40
CA LYS A 21 -21.55 13.04 16.35
C LYS A 21 -20.18 13.73 16.32
N GLN A 22 -20.10 15.00 16.71
CA GLN A 22 -18.83 15.74 16.81
C GLN A 22 -17.88 15.14 17.87
N GLN A 23 -18.40 14.38 18.84
CA GLN A 23 -17.60 13.75 19.90
C GLN A 23 -16.93 12.45 19.43
N ILE A 24 -17.30 11.91 18.26
CA ILE A 24 -16.79 10.63 17.76
C ILE A 24 -15.25 10.61 17.70
N PRO A 25 -14.55 11.59 17.09
CA PRO A 25 -13.08 11.57 17.03
C PRO A 25 -12.44 11.59 18.42
N SER A 26 -12.90 12.46 19.32
CA SER A 26 -12.38 12.56 20.68
C SER A 26 -12.63 11.29 21.50
N ALA A 27 -13.80 10.66 21.32
CA ALA A 27 -14.14 9.38 21.95
C ALA A 27 -13.23 8.25 21.45
N ILE A 28 -12.89 8.23 20.16
CA ILE A 28 -11.95 7.26 19.58
C ILE A 28 -10.55 7.46 20.16
N ILE A 29 -10.04 8.69 20.18
CA ILE A 29 -8.71 8.98 20.74
C ILE A 29 -8.63 8.49 22.19
N LYS A 30 -9.65 8.82 23.00
CA LYS A 30 -9.72 8.43 24.41
C LYS A 30 -9.81 6.92 24.60
N GLU A 31 -10.73 6.25 23.90
CA GLU A 31 -10.99 4.81 24.09
C GLU A 31 -9.89 3.92 23.52
N PHE A 32 -9.21 4.36 22.47
CA PHE A 32 -8.11 3.61 21.86
C PHE A 32 -6.72 4.05 22.37
N ALA A 33 -6.68 4.96 23.36
CA ALA A 33 -5.45 5.49 23.94
C ALA A 33 -4.48 6.04 22.88
N LEU A 34 -5.01 6.81 21.94
CA LEU A 34 -4.25 7.48 20.88
C LEU A 34 -3.72 8.83 21.38
N ASN A 35 -2.76 9.41 20.64
CA ASN A 35 -2.26 10.74 20.94
C ASN A 35 -3.34 11.78 20.61
N GLN A 36 -3.42 12.88 21.38
CA GLN A 36 -4.41 13.94 21.13
C GLN A 36 -4.18 14.68 19.80
N GLU A 37 -2.96 14.62 19.28
CA GLU A 37 -2.56 15.19 17.99
C GLU A 37 -2.71 14.20 16.84
N SER A 38 -3.21 12.99 17.10
CA SER A 38 -3.43 12.00 16.05
C SER A 38 -4.50 12.50 15.07
N GLU A 39 -4.10 12.67 13.82
CA GLU A 39 -5.04 12.89 12.72
C GLU A 39 -5.78 11.57 12.44
N LEU A 40 -7.11 11.62 12.51
CA LEU A 40 -7.98 10.46 12.30
C LEU A 40 -8.68 10.57 10.95
N SER A 41 -8.50 9.56 10.12
CA SER A 41 -9.38 9.28 8.98
C SER A 41 -10.47 8.31 9.42
N LEU A 42 -11.72 8.64 9.10
CA LEU A 42 -12.89 7.83 9.45
C LEU A 42 -13.59 7.34 8.19
N GLN A 43 -13.98 6.07 8.19
CA GLN A 43 -14.83 5.46 7.17
C GLN A 43 -16.02 4.79 7.85
N TYR A 44 -17.19 4.81 7.21
CA TYR A 44 -18.35 4.03 7.65
C TYR A 44 -18.67 2.93 6.66
N PHE A 45 -19.18 1.81 7.16
CA PHE A 45 -19.59 0.71 6.30
C PHE A 45 -20.99 0.96 5.75
N ASP A 46 -21.11 1.06 4.43
CA ASP A 46 -22.39 1.15 3.74
C ASP A 46 -22.85 -0.26 3.31
N GLY A 47 -23.98 -0.71 3.87
CA GLY A 47 -24.51 -2.04 3.57
C GLY A 47 -25.21 -2.18 2.21
N GLY A 48 -25.51 -1.07 1.53
CA GLY A 48 -26.03 -1.08 0.16
C GLY A 48 -24.94 -1.27 -0.89
N TRP A 49 -23.75 -0.71 -0.64
CA TRP A 49 -22.57 -0.86 -1.48
C TRP A 49 -21.66 -2.04 -1.06
N ASP A 50 -21.88 -2.59 0.14
CA ASP A 50 -21.01 -3.59 0.77
C ASP A 50 -19.55 -3.10 0.90
N ASP A 51 -19.38 -1.79 1.13
CA ASP A 51 -18.08 -1.11 1.04
C ASP A 51 -17.88 -0.06 2.16
N TRP A 52 -16.63 0.37 2.34
CA TRP A 52 -16.25 1.43 3.27
C TRP A 52 -16.22 2.77 2.56
N VAL A 53 -17.00 3.72 3.07
CA VAL A 53 -17.13 5.07 2.53
C VAL A 53 -16.49 6.07 3.48
N ASP A 54 -15.66 6.96 2.93
CA ASP A 54 -15.01 8.03 3.68
C ASP A 54 -16.04 8.96 4.35
N VAL A 55 -15.75 9.34 5.59
CA VAL A 55 -16.57 10.27 6.37
C VAL A 55 -15.96 11.66 6.23
N ASP A 56 -16.44 12.41 5.25
CA ASP A 56 -16.07 13.83 5.09
C ASP A 56 -16.84 14.74 6.06
N ASN A 57 -18.06 14.32 6.44
CA ASN A 57 -18.92 15.09 7.32
C ASN A 57 -19.65 14.18 8.32
N LEU A 58 -19.31 14.33 9.60
CA LEU A 58 -19.91 13.58 10.71
C LEU A 58 -21.43 13.78 10.80
N ALA A 59 -21.99 14.89 10.31
CA ALA A 59 -23.43 15.14 10.38
C ALA A 59 -24.24 14.11 9.56
N HIS A 60 -23.67 13.59 8.47
CA HIS A 60 -24.32 12.67 7.53
C HIS A 60 -24.29 11.22 8.01
N LEU A 61 -23.56 10.96 9.09
CA LEU A 61 -23.35 9.60 9.58
C LEU A 61 -24.64 9.05 10.21
N PRO A 62 -25.01 7.79 9.96
CA PRO A 62 -26.17 7.18 10.63
C PRO A 62 -26.04 7.23 12.15
N GLU A 63 -27.16 7.15 12.89
CA GLU A 63 -27.12 7.09 14.35
C GLU A 63 -26.46 5.81 14.88
N ARG A 64 -26.48 4.75 14.06
CA ARG A 64 -25.84 3.47 14.32
C ARG A 64 -25.10 3.00 13.07
N ALA A 65 -23.78 2.93 13.15
CA ALA A 65 -22.93 2.51 12.04
C ALA A 65 -21.71 1.73 12.54
N LYS A 66 -21.11 0.95 11.64
CA LYS A 66 -19.75 0.46 11.81
C LYS A 66 -18.80 1.52 11.30
N LEU A 67 -17.78 1.85 12.09
CA LEU A 67 -16.76 2.82 11.74
C LEU A 67 -15.40 2.13 11.70
N GLN A 68 -14.58 2.53 10.74
CA GLN A 68 -13.16 2.24 10.71
C GLN A 68 -12.42 3.55 10.92
N ALA A 69 -11.54 3.57 11.91
CA ALA A 69 -10.67 4.70 12.20
C ALA A 69 -9.22 4.32 11.91
N THR A 70 -8.56 5.15 11.11
CA THR A 70 -7.15 5.02 10.75
C THR A 70 -6.41 6.25 11.24
N VAL A 71 -5.31 6.03 11.95
CA VAL A 71 -4.45 7.11 12.43
C VAL A 71 -3.45 7.43 11.32
N ALA A 72 -3.47 8.66 10.81
CA ALA A 72 -2.42 9.13 9.93
C ALA A 72 -1.16 9.38 10.77
N ILE A 73 -0.05 8.76 10.37
CA ILE A 73 1.26 9.00 10.98
C ILE A 73 1.93 10.10 10.17
N THR A 74 1.95 11.32 10.71
CA THR A 74 2.74 12.41 10.13
C THR A 74 4.21 12.16 10.46
N LEU A 75 4.95 11.55 9.52
CA LEU A 75 6.41 11.47 9.59
C LEU A 75 6.98 12.84 9.22
N TYR A 76 7.31 13.65 10.22
CA TYR A 76 8.09 14.88 10.01
C TYR A 76 9.53 14.49 9.67
N ASN A 77 9.90 14.57 8.38
CA ASN A 77 11.30 14.56 7.96
C ASN A 77 11.85 15.99 8.06
N ASP A 78 12.53 16.30 9.15
CA ASP A 78 13.40 17.47 9.24
C ASP A 78 14.77 17.11 8.66
N VAL A 79 15.09 17.63 7.48
CA VAL A 79 16.46 17.62 6.95
C VAL A 79 16.84 19.06 6.66
N THR A 80 17.55 19.63 7.63
CA THR A 80 18.28 20.89 7.52
C THR A 80 19.38 20.70 6.48
N MET A 81 19.31 21.43 5.35
CA MET A 81 20.40 21.50 4.38
C MET A 81 21.36 22.63 4.76
N ASP A 82 22.46 22.26 5.41
CA ASP A 82 23.71 23.03 5.36
C ASP A 82 24.76 22.16 4.68
N ASN A 83 25.17 22.53 3.47
CA ASN A 83 26.38 21.97 2.88
C ASN A 83 27.11 23.02 2.05
N THR A 84 27.86 23.87 2.73
CA THR A 84 29.04 24.54 2.16
C THR A 84 30.15 23.51 1.97
N ALA A 85 30.54 23.25 0.73
CA ALA A 85 31.81 22.59 0.44
C ALA A 85 32.43 23.20 -0.82
N SER A 86 33.44 24.05 -0.60
CA SER A 86 34.44 24.46 -1.57
C SER A 86 35.22 23.26 -2.07
N LEU A 87 35.42 23.13 -3.38
CA LEU A 87 36.57 22.40 -3.94
C LEU A 87 37.08 23.12 -5.19
N SER A 88 38.32 23.57 -5.07
CA SER A 88 39.19 24.11 -6.11
C SER A 88 39.68 22.99 -7.03
N SER A 89 39.74 23.21 -8.34
CA SER A 89 40.72 22.55 -9.20
C SER A 89 40.99 23.37 -10.46
N SER A 90 42.24 23.81 -10.59
CA SER A 90 42.84 24.43 -11.77
C SER A 90 42.99 23.42 -12.92
N ALA A 91 42.81 23.86 -14.17
CA ALA A 91 43.82 23.73 -15.23
C ALA A 91 43.34 24.32 -16.56
N ASP A 92 44.34 24.84 -17.27
CA ASP A 92 44.40 25.58 -18.51
C ASP A 92 44.14 24.75 -19.79
N GLN A 93 43.98 25.51 -20.88
CA GLN A 93 44.41 25.26 -22.28
C GLN A 93 43.48 24.65 -23.34
N SER A 94 43.27 25.52 -24.34
CA SER A 94 43.51 25.36 -25.79
C SER A 94 42.38 24.88 -26.70
N SER A 95 42.00 25.82 -27.57
CA SER A 95 41.21 25.71 -28.80
C SER A 95 41.89 24.82 -29.84
N ASP A 96 41.12 23.95 -30.52
CA ASP A 96 40.85 24.04 -31.97
C ASP A 96 39.94 22.88 -32.47
N PRO A 97 39.24 23.04 -33.62
CA PRO A 97 38.10 22.22 -34.01
C PRO A 97 38.44 21.18 -35.09
N VAL A 98 37.93 19.95 -34.95
CA VAL A 98 37.86 18.98 -36.06
C VAL A 98 36.51 18.27 -36.09
N SER A 99 35.83 18.44 -37.21
CA SER A 99 34.59 17.81 -37.65
C SER A 99 34.66 16.29 -37.68
N ILE A 100 33.72 15.58 -37.05
CA ILE A 100 33.32 14.21 -37.43
C ILE A 100 31.83 13.99 -37.14
N GLU A 101 31.07 13.85 -38.23
CA GLU A 101 29.98 12.89 -38.48
C GLU A 101 28.89 12.65 -37.43
N SER A 102 27.69 13.09 -37.78
CA SER A 102 26.42 12.80 -37.11
C SER A 102 26.15 11.30 -36.96
N THR A 103 26.12 10.81 -35.72
CA THR A 103 25.43 9.57 -35.36
C THR A 103 24.27 9.90 -34.41
N PRO A 104 23.05 9.36 -34.64
CA PRO A 104 21.92 9.61 -33.75
C PRO A 104 22.10 8.80 -32.46
N SER A 105 22.48 9.46 -31.37
CA SER A 105 22.46 8.87 -30.04
C SER A 105 21.02 8.72 -29.56
N SER A 106 20.51 7.50 -29.68
CA SER A 106 19.35 7.02 -28.94
C SER A 106 19.69 7.08 -27.45
N SER A 107 19.07 8.00 -26.72
CA SER A 107 19.18 8.12 -25.26
C SER A 107 18.49 6.95 -24.59
N THR A 108 19.22 5.85 -24.50
CA THR A 108 18.86 4.70 -23.69
C THR A 108 19.21 5.06 -22.24
N HIS A 109 18.22 5.56 -21.50
CA HIS A 109 18.30 5.59 -20.04
C HIS A 109 18.24 4.14 -19.56
N SER A 110 19.41 3.53 -19.46
CA SER A 110 19.60 2.22 -18.84
C SER A 110 19.45 2.36 -17.33
N ASP A 111 18.21 2.18 -16.86
CA ASP A 111 17.91 1.89 -15.46
C ASP A 111 18.61 0.59 -15.07
N GLN A 112 19.61 0.73 -14.21
CA GLN A 112 20.36 -0.35 -13.60
C GLN A 112 19.57 -0.95 -12.43
N SER A 113 18.58 -1.79 -12.73
CA SER A 113 18.18 -2.90 -11.85
C SER A 113 17.83 -4.11 -12.73
N GLY A 114 18.76 -5.06 -12.79
CA GLY A 114 18.94 -5.99 -13.91
C GLY A 114 18.05 -7.22 -13.96
N SER A 115 16.72 -7.08 -13.98
CA SER A 115 15.86 -8.17 -14.49
C SER A 115 14.63 -7.62 -15.21
N ARG A 116 14.54 -7.94 -16.50
CA ARG A 116 13.35 -7.65 -17.32
C ARG A 116 12.13 -8.30 -16.66
N TRP A 117 11.03 -7.56 -16.57
CA TRP A 117 9.78 -8.05 -15.99
C TRP A 117 9.34 -9.35 -16.69
N PRO A 118 9.04 -10.43 -15.95
CA PRO A 118 8.71 -11.72 -16.54
C PRO A 118 7.28 -11.73 -17.08
N THR A 119 7.12 -12.25 -18.29
CA THR A 119 5.84 -12.48 -18.96
C THR A 119 5.82 -13.90 -19.56
N PRO A 120 5.09 -14.88 -18.95
CA PRO A 120 4.24 -14.75 -17.76
C PRO A 120 5.04 -14.66 -16.45
N PHE A 121 4.43 -14.06 -15.42
CA PHE A 121 5.03 -13.96 -14.09
C PHE A 121 5.16 -15.34 -13.42
N PRO A 122 6.32 -15.74 -12.89
CA PRO A 122 6.51 -17.09 -12.39
C PRO A 122 5.93 -17.23 -10.97
N ILE A 123 4.98 -18.15 -10.79
CA ILE A 123 4.46 -18.53 -9.47
C ILE A 123 5.14 -19.84 -9.06
N LYS A 124 5.96 -19.76 -8.01
CA LYS A 124 6.79 -20.87 -7.52
C LYS A 124 6.40 -21.21 -6.08
N GLU A 125 6.56 -22.47 -5.70
CA GLU A 125 6.38 -22.92 -4.32
C GLU A 125 7.22 -22.13 -3.32
N THR A 126 8.47 -21.82 -3.69
CA THR A 126 9.42 -21.11 -2.84
C THR A 126 9.04 -19.66 -2.54
N MET A 127 8.06 -19.11 -3.26
CA MET A 127 7.52 -17.76 -3.02
C MET A 127 6.64 -17.72 -1.78
N PHE A 128 6.08 -18.86 -1.38
CA PHE A 128 5.08 -18.92 -0.31
C PHE A 128 5.62 -19.70 0.88
N ARG A 129 5.11 -19.37 2.07
CA ARG A 129 5.34 -20.21 3.26
C ARG A 129 4.78 -21.61 2.99
N LYS A 130 5.53 -22.64 3.39
CA LYS A 130 5.20 -24.05 3.10
C LYS A 130 3.75 -24.44 3.42
N PHE A 131 3.24 -24.05 4.59
CA PHE A 131 1.86 -24.35 4.97
C PHE A 131 0.81 -23.60 4.13
N VAL A 132 1.12 -22.39 3.64
CA VAL A 132 0.25 -21.63 2.74
C VAL A 132 0.22 -22.28 1.37
N TRP A 133 1.39 -22.68 0.85
CA TRP A 133 1.48 -23.42 -0.42
C TRP A 133 0.72 -24.75 -0.38
N GLU A 134 0.85 -25.51 0.72
CA GLU A 134 0.10 -26.75 0.90
C GLU A 134 -1.42 -26.52 0.89
N LYS A 135 -1.89 -25.47 1.57
CA LYS A 135 -3.31 -25.07 1.52
C LYS A 135 -3.74 -24.62 0.13
N LEU A 136 -2.89 -23.84 -0.55
CA LEU A 136 -3.16 -23.33 -1.88
C LEU A 136 -3.34 -24.49 -2.88
N THR A 137 -2.46 -25.48 -2.79
CA THR A 137 -2.47 -26.68 -3.64
C THR A 137 -3.65 -27.60 -3.32
N ARG A 138 -4.01 -27.71 -2.03
CA ARG A 138 -5.15 -28.52 -1.56
C ARG A 138 -6.50 -27.82 -1.75
N LYS A 139 -6.55 -26.61 -2.31
CA LYS A 139 -7.77 -25.79 -2.49
C LYS A 139 -8.51 -25.53 -1.17
N VAL A 140 -7.76 -25.42 -0.08
CA VAL A 140 -8.30 -25.12 1.24
C VAL A 140 -8.49 -23.60 1.36
N PRO A 141 -9.63 -23.13 1.89
CA PRO A 141 -9.84 -21.72 2.16
C PRO A 141 -8.72 -21.11 2.99
N LEU A 142 -8.18 -19.98 2.53
CA LEU A 142 -7.22 -19.20 3.29
C LEU A 142 -7.95 -18.19 4.19
N ASN A 143 -7.53 -18.11 5.46
CA ASN A 143 -7.96 -17.05 6.36
C ASN A 143 -7.28 -15.70 6.03
N GLN A 144 -7.68 -14.62 6.70
CA GLN A 144 -7.16 -13.28 6.40
C GLN A 144 -5.64 -13.16 6.57
N VAL A 145 -5.08 -13.76 7.63
CA VAL A 145 -3.62 -13.72 7.90
C VAL A 145 -2.86 -14.50 6.82
N GLU A 146 -3.41 -15.64 6.39
CA GLU A 146 -2.83 -16.48 5.34
C GLU A 146 -2.85 -15.79 3.97
N ARG A 147 -3.89 -15.01 3.68
CA ARG A 147 -3.91 -14.16 2.48
C ARG A 147 -2.84 -13.08 2.52
N GLY A 148 -2.58 -12.50 3.70
CA GLY A 148 -1.44 -11.61 3.92
C GLY A 148 -0.12 -12.26 3.52
N TYR A 149 0.13 -13.51 3.94
CA TYR A 149 1.34 -14.23 3.56
C TYR A 149 1.44 -14.54 2.06
N VAL A 150 0.32 -14.69 1.35
CA VAL A 150 0.33 -14.83 -0.12
C VAL A 150 0.76 -13.51 -0.77
N LEU A 151 0.20 -12.39 -0.30
CA LEU A 151 0.54 -11.05 -0.80
C LEU A 151 1.99 -10.69 -0.51
N ASP A 152 2.50 -10.98 0.70
CA ASP A 152 3.89 -10.75 1.08
C ASP A 152 4.85 -11.50 0.15
N GLY A 153 4.58 -12.79 -0.10
CA GLY A 153 5.41 -13.61 -0.99
C GLY A 153 5.42 -13.10 -2.44
N LEU A 154 4.25 -12.68 -2.95
CA LEU A 154 4.15 -12.06 -4.27
C LEU A 154 4.92 -10.75 -4.33
N TYR A 155 4.78 -9.90 -3.31
CA TYR A 155 5.48 -8.62 -3.22
C TYR A 155 7.01 -8.81 -3.20
N GLU A 156 7.52 -9.70 -2.35
CA GLU A 156 8.95 -10.01 -2.26
C GLU A 156 9.51 -10.48 -3.61
N GLU A 157 8.78 -11.30 -4.37
CA GLU A 157 9.21 -11.71 -5.70
C GLU A 157 9.12 -10.54 -6.71
N CYS A 158 8.07 -9.72 -6.66
CA CYS A 158 7.90 -8.59 -7.57
C CYS A 158 9.02 -7.54 -7.41
N VAL A 159 9.45 -7.26 -6.18
CA VAL A 159 10.53 -6.31 -5.87
C VAL A 159 11.87 -6.75 -6.47
N ARG A 160 12.08 -8.05 -6.75
CA ARG A 160 13.28 -8.54 -7.46
C ARG A 160 13.36 -8.07 -8.92
N TYR A 161 12.20 -7.77 -9.52
CA TYR A 161 12.11 -7.37 -10.92
C TYR A 161 11.89 -5.86 -11.10
N SER A 162 11.22 -5.22 -10.14
CA SER A 162 10.93 -3.79 -10.23
C SER A 162 10.71 -3.20 -8.85
N MET A 163 11.38 -2.08 -8.57
CA MET A 163 11.18 -1.31 -7.34
C MET A 163 9.78 -0.68 -7.26
N TYR A 164 9.15 -0.42 -8.40
CA TYR A 164 7.81 0.17 -8.50
C TYR A 164 6.89 -0.70 -9.36
N LEU A 165 5.79 -1.15 -8.76
CA LEU A 165 4.74 -1.88 -9.46
C LEU A 165 3.73 -0.89 -10.03
N ASP A 166 3.62 -0.86 -11.35
CA ASP A 166 2.51 -0.18 -12.03
C ASP A 166 1.27 -1.09 -12.09
N THR A 167 0.12 -0.50 -12.42
CA THR A 167 -1.16 -1.20 -12.53
C THR A 167 -1.12 -2.37 -13.52
N HIS A 168 -0.34 -2.25 -14.59
CA HIS A 168 -0.23 -3.30 -15.61
C HIS A 168 0.52 -4.53 -15.08
N LYS A 169 1.64 -4.32 -14.37
CA LYS A 169 2.40 -5.38 -13.67
C LYS A 169 1.55 -6.07 -12.62
N TYR A 170 0.77 -5.32 -11.85
CA TYR A 170 -0.18 -5.87 -10.87
C TYR A 170 -1.20 -6.79 -11.55
N ASN A 171 -1.80 -6.35 -12.65
CA ASN A 171 -2.75 -7.15 -13.42
C ASN A 171 -2.12 -8.44 -13.98
N ILE A 172 -0.86 -8.40 -14.44
CA ILE A 172 -0.16 -9.61 -14.91
C ILE A 172 0.00 -10.61 -13.76
N VAL A 173 0.44 -10.16 -12.59
CA VAL A 173 0.65 -11.03 -11.41
C VAL A 173 -0.68 -11.62 -10.94
N LEU A 174 -1.72 -10.79 -10.84
CA LEU A 174 -3.05 -11.22 -10.40
C LEU A 174 -3.67 -12.22 -11.38
N THR A 175 -3.63 -11.92 -12.67
CA THR A 175 -4.10 -12.83 -13.72
C THR A 175 -3.41 -14.18 -13.59
N ARG A 176 -2.08 -14.16 -13.40
CA ARG A 176 -1.31 -15.39 -13.31
C ARG A 176 -1.57 -16.17 -12.02
N LEU A 177 -1.86 -15.48 -10.92
CA LEU A 177 -2.27 -16.09 -9.65
C LEU A 177 -3.60 -16.79 -9.80
N LEU A 178 -4.58 -16.15 -10.44
CA LEU A 178 -5.90 -16.71 -10.66
C LEU A 178 -5.90 -17.84 -11.69
N GLU A 179 -5.03 -17.80 -12.70
CA GLU A 179 -4.82 -18.94 -13.60
C GLU A 179 -4.25 -20.16 -12.84
N THR A 180 -3.34 -19.93 -11.90
CA THR A 180 -2.69 -21.00 -11.13
C THR A 180 -3.62 -21.54 -10.04
N PHE A 181 -4.41 -20.67 -9.41
CA PHE A 181 -5.35 -21.00 -8.34
C PHE A 181 -6.75 -20.40 -8.60
N PRO A 182 -7.53 -20.98 -9.55
CA PRO A 182 -8.80 -20.38 -9.98
C PRO A 182 -9.85 -20.27 -8.88
N TYR A 183 -9.79 -21.14 -7.87
CA TYR A 183 -10.72 -21.11 -6.76
C TYR A 183 -10.59 -19.85 -5.89
N LEU A 184 -9.46 -19.11 -5.97
CA LEU A 184 -9.28 -17.84 -5.27
C LEU A 184 -10.24 -16.76 -5.78
N SER A 185 -10.64 -16.79 -7.05
CA SER A 185 -11.62 -15.84 -7.63
C SER A 185 -13.00 -15.87 -6.98
N ARG A 186 -13.35 -16.96 -6.28
CA ARG A 186 -14.62 -17.10 -5.55
C ARG A 186 -14.60 -16.45 -4.17
N TRP A 187 -13.43 -16.02 -3.72
CA TRP A 187 -13.26 -15.32 -2.45
C TRP A 187 -13.12 -13.85 -2.80
N SER A 188 -14.14 -13.05 -2.47
CA SER A 188 -14.36 -11.65 -2.87
C SER A 188 -13.33 -10.63 -2.35
N VAL A 189 -12.07 -11.04 -2.17
CA VAL A 189 -11.03 -10.27 -1.44
C VAL A 189 -9.69 -10.30 -2.19
N PHE A 190 -9.71 -10.49 -3.50
CA PHE A 190 -8.58 -10.19 -4.38
C PHE A 190 -9.07 -9.39 -5.57
#